data_AF-A0A523J7G5-F1
#
_entry.id   AF-A0A523J7G5-F1
#
_cell.length_a   1.000
_cell.length_b   1.000
_cell.length_c   1.000
_cell.angle_alpha   90.00
_cell.angle_beta   90.00
_cell.angle_gamma   90.00
#
_symmetry.space_group_name_H-M   'P 1'
#
loop_
_entity.id
_entity.type
_entity.pdbx_description
1 polymer ?
#
loop_
_entity_poly.entity_id
_entity_poly.type
_entity_poly.pdbx_seq_one_letter_code
_entity_poly.pdbx_strand_id
1 'polypeptide(L)'
;MKSENRWRRCSACKEPIELGSMYWVCSISTCNRKRTALSFCSVRCWEVHLPVARHREAWAVEQTAPMSLEVETKPSSAVPRAQTRKQASLNLASQEAKTDVPNEILIVASRLKEFIRARSGFNTSDGALDPLSEIIRHVCDEAIQNATRDGRKTVLARDIPFR
;
A
#
# COMPACT_ATOMS: atom_id res chain seq x y z
N MET A 1 -16.12 22.55 32.85
CA MET A 1 -14.95 22.58 31.94
C MET A 1 -14.88 21.23 31.26
N LYS A 2 -15.30 21.11 29.99
CA LYS A 2 -15.25 19.83 29.24
C LYS A 2 -14.01 19.86 28.37
N SER A 3 -13.02 19.04 28.73
CA SER A 3 -11.74 18.89 28.06
C SER A 3 -11.92 18.63 26.56
N GLU A 4 -11.30 19.45 25.72
CA GLU A 4 -11.31 19.29 24.26
C GLU A 4 -10.35 18.18 23.81
N ASN A 5 -10.54 16.96 24.33
CA ASN A 5 -9.69 15.81 24.01
C ASN A 5 -10.15 15.06 22.75
N ARG A 6 -10.70 15.77 21.76
CA ARG A 6 -11.35 15.16 20.58
C ARG A 6 -10.40 15.09 19.39
N TRP A 7 -10.05 13.89 18.97
CA TRP A 7 -9.24 13.64 17.77
C TRP A 7 -10.07 13.65 16.49
N ARG A 8 -11.09 12.77 16.41
CA ARG A 8 -11.95 12.58 15.22
C ARG A 8 -13.40 12.30 15.61
N ARG A 9 -14.28 12.16 14.61
CA ARG A 9 -15.67 11.70 14.79
C ARG A 9 -15.85 10.34 14.16
N CYS A 10 -16.64 9.48 14.80
CA CYS A 10 -17.01 8.21 14.23
C CYS A 10 -17.83 8.42 12.94
N SER A 11 -17.46 7.70 11.88
CA SER A 11 -18.16 7.78 10.60
C SER A 11 -19.59 7.18 10.62
N ALA A 12 -19.94 6.37 11.62
CA ALA A 12 -21.27 5.77 11.77
C ALA A 12 -22.17 6.54 12.75
N CYS A 13 -21.77 6.66 14.02
CA CYS A 13 -22.60 7.31 15.06
C CYS A 13 -22.32 8.80 15.26
N LYS A 14 -21.27 9.35 14.65
CA LYS A 14 -20.82 10.77 14.78
C LYS A 14 -20.33 11.17 16.17
N GLU A 15 -20.22 10.24 17.11
CA GLU A 15 -19.62 10.47 18.43
C GLU A 15 -18.13 10.83 18.31
N PRO A 16 -17.59 11.64 19.23
CA PRO A 16 -16.17 11.99 19.26
C PRO A 16 -15.31 10.78 19.65
N ILE A 17 -14.21 10.58 18.94
CA ILE A 17 -13.12 9.67 19.33
C ILE A 17 -12.09 10.53 20.05
N GLU A 18 -11.78 10.16 21.29
CA GLU A 18 -10.83 10.91 22.11
C GLU A 18 -9.37 10.58 21.76
N LEU A 19 -8.45 11.48 22.10
CA LEU A 19 -7.01 11.20 22.02
C LEU A 19 -6.66 10.00 22.92
N GLY A 20 -5.76 9.15 22.46
CA GLY A 20 -5.37 7.92 23.16
C GLY A 20 -6.44 6.82 23.23
N SER A 21 -7.66 7.05 22.71
CA SER A 21 -8.71 6.03 22.69
C SER A 21 -8.51 5.01 21.58
N MET A 22 -9.01 3.80 21.82
CA MET A 22 -9.10 2.75 20.81
C MET A 22 -10.14 3.10 19.76
N TYR A 23 -9.81 2.88 18.50
CA TYR A 23 -10.71 3.04 17.37
C TYR A 23 -10.47 1.95 16.33
N TRP A 24 -11.41 1.80 15.40
CA TRP A 24 -11.35 0.78 14.38
C TRP A 24 -11.31 1.42 13.00
N VAL A 25 -10.48 0.84 12.12
CA VAL A 25 -10.43 1.16 10.69
C VAL A 25 -10.77 -0.08 9.88
N CYS A 26 -11.25 0.11 8.66
CA CYS A 26 -11.48 -1.01 7.76
C CYS A 26 -10.14 -1.51 7.20
N SER A 27 -9.96 -2.81 7.03
CA SER A 27 -8.75 -3.37 6.38
C SER A 27 -8.57 -2.96 4.91
N ILE A 28 -9.60 -2.37 4.29
CA ILE A 28 -9.64 -2.09 2.86
C ILE A 28 -9.12 -0.69 2.58
N SER A 29 -8.13 -0.61 1.71
CA SER A 29 -7.42 0.63 1.38
C SER A 29 -8.32 1.72 0.78
N THR A 30 -9.40 1.37 0.06
CA THR A 30 -10.36 2.34 -0.50
C THR A 30 -11.13 3.10 0.58
N CYS A 31 -11.42 2.46 1.72
CA CYS A 31 -12.04 3.08 2.89
C CYS A 31 -11.08 3.98 3.68
N ASN A 32 -9.78 3.77 3.53
CA ASN A 32 -8.72 4.47 4.28
C ASN A 32 -8.04 5.59 3.47
N ARG A 33 -8.50 5.89 2.25
CA ARG A 33 -7.95 6.97 1.42
C ARG A 33 -8.12 8.34 2.11
N LYS A 34 -7.21 9.28 1.83
CA LYS A 34 -7.18 10.64 2.43
C LYS A 34 -8.53 11.38 2.47
N ARG A 35 -9.41 11.15 1.47
CA ARG A 35 -10.75 11.79 1.39
C ARG A 35 -11.88 10.99 2.06
N THR A 36 -11.67 9.71 2.32
CA THR A 36 -12.72 8.79 2.81
C THR A 36 -12.40 8.21 4.18
N ALA A 37 -11.15 8.34 4.66
CA ALA A 37 -10.59 7.72 5.87
C ALA A 37 -11.59 7.53 7.01
N LEU A 38 -12.26 6.39 7.00
CA LEU A 38 -13.32 6.04 7.93
C LEU A 38 -12.71 5.64 9.27
N SER A 39 -13.28 6.13 10.35
CA SER A 39 -12.86 5.79 11.71
C SER A 39 -14.10 5.45 12.53
N PHE A 40 -14.05 4.33 13.24
CA PHE A 40 -15.19 3.81 13.99
C PHE A 40 -14.86 3.73 15.47
N CYS A 41 -15.80 4.08 16.35
CA CYS A 41 -15.63 3.99 17.80
C CYS A 41 -15.88 2.58 18.36
N SER A 42 -16.33 1.64 17.53
CA SER A 42 -16.57 0.25 17.92
C SER A 42 -16.67 -0.66 16.68
N VAL A 43 -16.51 -1.97 16.89
CA VAL A 43 -16.74 -2.99 15.85
C VAL A 43 -18.17 -2.91 15.30
N ARG A 44 -19.17 -2.63 16.14
CA ARG A 44 -20.57 -2.45 15.69
C ARG A 44 -20.73 -1.25 14.75
N CYS A 45 -20.07 -0.14 15.05
CA CYS A 45 -20.06 1.03 14.16
C CYS A 45 -19.35 0.74 12.84
N TRP A 46 -18.34 -0.13 12.86
CA TRP A 46 -17.70 -0.61 11.64
C TRP A 46 -18.62 -1.53 10.82
N GLU A 47 -19.40 -2.42 11.44
CA GLU A 47 -20.32 -3.32 10.73
C GLU A 47 -21.42 -2.58 9.94
N VAL A 48 -21.88 -1.43 10.45
CA VAL A 48 -22.87 -0.58 9.74
C VAL A 48 -22.36 -0.10 8.38
N HIS A 49 -21.04 -0.05 8.18
CA HIS A 49 -20.47 0.34 6.89
C HIS A 49 -20.53 -0.79 5.84
N LEU A 50 -20.62 -2.07 6.27
CA LEU A 50 -20.54 -3.24 5.37
C LEU A 50 -21.63 -3.25 4.28
N PRO A 51 -22.92 -2.97 4.56
CA PRO A 51 -23.96 -3.01 3.53
C PRO A 51 -23.80 -1.94 2.44
N VAL A 52 -23.16 -0.82 2.76
CA VAL A 52 -22.96 0.31 1.84
C VAL A 52 -21.69 0.13 1.02
N ALA A 53 -20.74 -0.65 1.52
CA ALA A 53 -19.43 -0.82 0.92
C ALA A 53 -19.39 -2.08 0.04
N ARG A 54 -19.14 -1.91 -1.27
CA ARG A 54 -19.05 -2.99 -2.25
C ARG A 54 -17.76 -3.82 -2.13
N HIS A 55 -17.46 -4.32 -0.93
CA HIS A 55 -16.30 -5.18 -0.70
C HIS A 55 -16.71 -6.52 -0.08
N ARG A 56 -15.85 -7.53 -0.27
CA ARG A 56 -16.19 -8.95 -0.09
C ARG A 56 -15.69 -9.51 1.24
N GLU A 57 -14.56 -9.02 1.74
CA GLU A 57 -13.85 -9.58 2.90
C GLU A 57 -13.14 -8.46 3.68
N ALA A 58 -13.91 -7.62 4.39
CA ALA A 58 -13.35 -6.65 5.32
C ALA A 58 -13.30 -7.21 6.75
N TRP A 59 -12.30 -6.76 7.51
CA TRP A 59 -12.27 -6.91 8.96
C TRP A 59 -11.93 -5.56 9.62
N ALA A 60 -12.30 -5.43 10.89
CA ALA A 60 -11.97 -4.29 11.71
C ALA A 60 -10.51 -4.40 12.19
N VAL A 61 -9.68 -3.43 11.85
CA VAL A 61 -8.32 -3.30 12.37
C VAL A 61 -8.34 -2.32 13.53
N GLU A 62 -7.91 -2.80 14.70
CA GLU A 62 -7.77 -1.99 15.90
C GLU A 62 -6.59 -1.02 15.76
N GLN A 63 -6.81 0.23 16.16
CA GLN A 63 -5.83 1.30 16.15
C GLN A 63 -6.00 2.17 17.40
N THR A 64 -4.95 2.87 17.79
CA THR A 64 -4.97 3.78 18.95
C THR A 64 -4.85 5.21 18.46
N ALA A 65 -5.77 6.08 18.88
CA ALA A 65 -5.72 7.49 18.55
C ALA A 65 -4.42 8.10 19.13
N PRO A 66 -3.80 9.05 18.43
CA PRO A 66 -2.59 9.68 18.93
C PRO A 66 -2.84 10.32 20.31
N MET A 67 -1.83 10.31 21.18
CA MET A 67 -1.94 10.87 22.54
C MET A 67 -1.80 12.40 22.57
N SER A 68 -1.32 13.02 21.49
CA SER A 68 -1.24 14.49 21.29
C SER A 68 -1.78 14.86 19.91
N LEU A 69 -2.30 16.08 19.76
CA LEU A 69 -2.74 16.64 18.47
C LEU A 69 -1.56 17.01 17.55
N GLU A 70 -0.32 16.93 18.04
CA GLU A 70 0.89 17.18 17.24
C GLU A 70 1.19 16.01 16.32
N VAL A 71 1.17 16.32 15.02
CA VAL A 71 1.40 15.40 13.92
C VAL A 71 2.88 15.08 13.82
N GLU A 72 3.32 13.95 14.36
CA GLU A 72 4.56 13.33 13.93
C GLU A 72 4.30 12.40 12.75
N THR A 73 4.57 12.92 11.56
CA THR A 73 4.87 12.13 10.38
C THR A 73 6.14 11.31 10.64
N LYS A 74 6.04 10.01 10.92
CA LYS A 74 6.84 8.94 10.27
C LYS A 74 6.50 7.53 10.80
N PRO A 75 6.68 6.49 9.97
CA PRO A 75 6.24 5.12 10.22
C PRO A 75 7.10 4.37 11.23
N SER A 76 6.44 3.43 11.92
CA SER A 76 6.93 2.55 12.98
C SER A 76 7.93 1.49 12.49
N SER A 77 9.09 1.44 13.17
CA SER A 77 9.94 0.30 13.64
C SER A 77 10.20 -0.92 12.72
N ALA A 78 11.35 -1.61 12.65
CA ALA A 78 12.63 -1.72 13.40
C ALA A 78 13.68 -2.34 12.41
N VAL A 79 15.02 -2.33 12.54
CA VAL A 79 15.94 -2.70 13.64
C VAL A 79 17.36 -2.16 13.30
N PRO A 80 18.23 -1.76 14.26
CA PRO A 80 19.62 -1.39 13.95
C PRO A 80 20.56 -2.59 14.07
N ARG A 81 21.37 -2.86 13.04
CA ARG A 81 22.61 -3.62 13.20
C ARG A 81 23.73 -2.94 12.44
N ALA A 82 24.61 -2.29 13.19
CA ALA A 82 25.87 -1.77 12.72
C ALA A 82 26.75 -2.92 12.19
N GLN A 83 27.37 -2.71 11.02
CA GLN A 83 28.71 -3.21 10.71
C GLN A 83 29.26 -2.53 9.43
N THR A 84 30.11 -1.55 9.68
CA THR A 84 31.38 -1.26 9.00
C THR A 84 31.64 -1.98 7.67
N ARG A 85 31.72 -1.20 6.57
CA ARG A 85 32.85 -1.31 5.64
C ARG A 85 32.96 -0.09 4.74
N LYS A 86 34.16 0.47 4.72
CA LYS A 86 34.65 1.59 3.91
C LYS A 86 34.19 1.48 2.46
N GLN A 87 33.59 2.54 1.92
CA GLN A 87 33.47 2.75 0.48
C GLN A 87 34.23 4.02 0.12
N ALA A 88 35.54 3.84 -0.13
CA ALA A 88 36.17 4.57 -1.20
C ALA A 88 35.88 3.76 -2.47
N SER A 89 35.10 4.35 -3.37
CA SER A 89 35.33 4.30 -4.82
C SER A 89 34.21 5.07 -5.49
N LEU A 90 34.63 6.22 -6.02
CA LEU A 90 34.07 6.91 -7.16
C LEU A 90 33.28 5.96 -8.07
N ASN A 91 31.99 6.24 -8.24
CA ASN A 91 31.31 5.92 -9.49
C ASN A 91 30.45 7.12 -9.89
N LEU A 92 31.10 7.95 -10.69
CA LEU A 92 30.52 8.92 -11.60
C LEU A 92 29.97 8.15 -12.80
N ALA A 93 28.67 7.88 -12.83
CA ALA A 93 27.92 7.62 -14.07
C ALA A 93 26.41 7.62 -13.79
N SER A 94 25.69 8.40 -14.59
CA SER A 94 24.25 8.34 -14.85
C SER A 94 23.35 8.91 -13.75
N GLN A 95 23.30 10.24 -13.76
CA GLN A 95 22.11 11.00 -13.35
C GLN A 95 20.99 10.75 -14.37
N GLU A 96 20.27 9.63 -14.23
CA GLU A 96 18.92 9.53 -14.79
C GLU A 96 17.96 9.93 -13.68
N ALA A 97 17.15 10.95 -13.97
CA ALA A 97 16.09 11.41 -13.11
C ALA A 97 15.06 10.29 -12.92
N LYS A 98 15.30 9.45 -11.91
CA LYS A 98 14.29 8.53 -11.38
C LYS A 98 13.14 9.37 -10.88
N THR A 99 12.06 9.40 -11.65
CA THR A 99 10.75 9.69 -11.10
C THR A 99 10.55 8.70 -9.96
N ASP A 100 10.25 9.22 -8.78
CA ASP A 100 10.00 8.43 -7.56
C ASP A 100 8.67 7.68 -7.74
N VAL A 101 8.69 6.62 -8.56
CA VAL A 101 7.58 5.68 -8.66
C VAL A 101 7.75 4.72 -7.48
N PRO A 102 6.77 4.64 -6.56
CA PRO A 102 6.84 3.71 -5.45
C PRO A 102 7.07 2.28 -5.96
N ASN A 103 8.02 1.57 -5.34
CA ASN A 103 8.28 0.15 -5.59
C ASN A 103 7.17 -0.74 -5.03
N GLU A 104 5.95 -0.57 -5.54
CA GLU A 104 4.77 -1.34 -5.14
C GLU A 104 4.69 -2.66 -5.90
N ILE A 105 4.26 -3.72 -5.21
CA ILE A 105 4.04 -5.04 -5.81
C ILE A 105 2.90 -4.93 -6.83
N LEU A 106 3.20 -5.22 -8.10
CA LEU A 106 2.24 -5.12 -9.21
C LEU A 106 1.40 -6.39 -9.39
N ILE A 107 1.73 -7.46 -8.65
CA ILE A 107 1.17 -8.79 -8.82
C ILE A 107 0.27 -9.14 -7.63
N VAL A 108 -0.90 -9.71 -7.89
CA VAL A 108 -1.73 -10.29 -6.83
C VAL A 108 -1.07 -11.57 -6.32
N ALA A 109 -0.50 -11.50 -5.12
CA ALA A 109 0.28 -12.59 -4.52
C ALA A 109 -0.47 -13.93 -4.46
N SER A 110 -1.76 -13.92 -4.12
CA SER A 110 -2.57 -15.14 -4.07
C SER A 110 -2.69 -15.80 -5.44
N ARG A 111 -2.92 -15.03 -6.51
CA ARG A 111 -3.04 -15.55 -7.88
C ARG A 111 -1.74 -16.14 -8.40
N LEU A 112 -0.61 -15.49 -8.11
CA LEU A 112 0.69 -16.02 -8.48
C LEU A 112 0.98 -17.35 -7.75
N LYS A 113 0.74 -17.39 -6.44
CA LYS A 113 0.94 -18.60 -5.62
C LYS A 113 0.03 -19.74 -6.05
N GLU A 114 -1.23 -19.45 -6.35
CA GLU A 114 -2.19 -20.41 -6.93
C GLU A 114 -1.68 -20.96 -8.26
N PHE A 115 -1.21 -20.09 -9.17
CA PHE A 115 -0.66 -20.50 -10.46
C PHE A 115 0.55 -21.42 -10.33
N ILE A 116 1.54 -21.06 -9.50
CA ILE A 116 2.75 -21.86 -9.31
C ILE A 116 2.40 -23.21 -8.69
N ARG A 117 1.53 -23.25 -7.68
CA ARG A 117 1.04 -24.50 -7.08
C ARG A 117 0.32 -25.38 -8.09
N ALA A 118 -0.58 -24.82 -8.89
CA ALA A 118 -1.33 -25.58 -9.89
C ALA A 118 -0.43 -26.13 -11.00
N ARG A 119 0.60 -25.38 -11.41
CA ARG A 119 1.50 -25.77 -12.50
C ARG A 119 2.56 -26.79 -12.08
N SER A 120 3.15 -26.65 -10.88
CA SER A 120 4.29 -27.48 -10.47
C SER A 120 4.17 -28.11 -9.08
N GLY A 121 3.10 -27.84 -8.33
CA GLY A 121 2.98 -28.25 -6.93
C GLY A 121 3.90 -27.50 -5.97
N PHE A 122 4.60 -26.46 -6.43
CA PHE A 122 5.59 -25.75 -5.62
C PHE A 122 4.95 -24.67 -4.76
N ASN A 123 5.57 -24.40 -3.61
CA ASN A 123 5.27 -23.22 -2.81
C ASN A 123 6.15 -22.04 -3.24
N THR A 124 5.66 -20.83 -3.03
CA THR A 124 6.37 -19.59 -3.39
C THR A 124 6.50 -18.71 -2.16
N SER A 125 7.73 -18.25 -1.89
CA SER A 125 8.02 -17.29 -0.81
C SER A 125 7.53 -15.89 -1.17
N ASP A 126 7.29 -15.06 -0.16
CA ASP A 126 6.87 -13.66 -0.38
C ASP A 126 7.95 -12.84 -1.09
N GLY A 127 9.23 -13.15 -0.84
CA GLY A 127 10.36 -12.47 -1.49
C GLY A 127 10.48 -12.71 -3.01
N ALA A 128 9.69 -13.62 -3.59
CA ALA A 128 9.60 -13.76 -5.04
C ALA A 128 8.77 -12.65 -5.71
N LEU A 129 7.92 -11.94 -4.95
CA LEU A 129 6.99 -10.93 -5.50
C LEU A 129 7.73 -9.68 -5.98
N ASP A 130 8.76 -9.26 -5.26
CA ASP A 130 9.56 -8.07 -5.60
C ASP A 130 10.31 -8.23 -6.94
N PRO A 131 11.15 -9.26 -7.14
CA PRO A 131 11.87 -9.44 -8.40
C PRO A 131 10.93 -9.70 -9.59
N LEU A 132 9.81 -10.39 -9.37
CA LEU A 132 8.81 -10.58 -10.43
C LEU A 132 8.10 -9.27 -10.78
N SER A 133 7.81 -8.42 -9.80
CA SER A 133 7.24 -7.09 -10.06
C SER A 133 8.23 -6.22 -10.84
N GLU A 134 9.53 -6.34 -10.58
CA GLU A 134 10.56 -5.63 -11.34
C GLU A 134 10.60 -6.05 -12.82
N ILE A 135 10.50 -7.35 -13.10
CA ILE A 135 10.41 -7.86 -14.47
C ILE A 135 9.20 -7.26 -15.20
N ILE A 136 8.04 -7.18 -14.52
CA ILE A 136 6.84 -6.59 -15.10
C ILE A 136 7.03 -5.10 -15.37
N ARG A 137 7.70 -4.35 -14.49
CA ARG A 137 8.01 -2.93 -14.73
C ARG A 137 8.82 -2.75 -16.01
N HIS A 138 9.88 -3.53 -16.19
CA HIS A 138 10.67 -3.48 -17.43
C HIS A 138 9.85 -3.78 -18.68
N VAL A 139 8.96 -4.78 -18.62
CA VAL A 139 8.05 -5.10 -19.73
C VAL A 139 7.09 -3.94 -20.02
N CYS A 140 6.56 -3.29 -18.98
CA CYS A 140 5.70 -2.12 -19.12
C CYS A 140 6.45 -0.92 -19.72
N ASP A 141 7.70 -0.67 -19.30
CA ASP A 141 8.51 0.43 -19.82
C ASP A 141 8.78 0.25 -21.31
N GLU A 142 9.11 -0.96 -21.74
CA GLU A 142 9.29 -1.29 -23.16
C GLU A 142 7.98 -1.10 -23.94
N ALA A 143 6.84 -1.52 -23.38
CA ALA A 143 5.54 -1.33 -24.00
C ALA A 143 5.13 0.14 -24.12
N ILE A 144 5.46 0.98 -23.13
CA ILE A 144 5.26 2.43 -23.20
C ILE A 144 6.11 3.03 -24.32
N GLN A 145 7.36 2.61 -24.46
CA GLN A 145 8.24 3.09 -25.53
C GLN A 145 7.71 2.72 -26.91
N ASN A 146 7.20 1.49 -27.08
CA ASN A 146 6.57 1.05 -28.33
C ASN A 146 5.31 1.87 -28.66
N ALA A 147 4.42 2.08 -27.70
CA ALA A 147 3.23 2.92 -27.89
C ALA A 147 3.61 4.37 -28.24
N THR A 148 4.65 4.90 -27.61
CA THR A 148 5.17 6.26 -27.85
C THR A 148 5.74 6.39 -29.26
N ARG A 149 6.46 5.38 -29.74
CA ARG A 149 7.00 5.33 -31.12
C ARG A 149 5.89 5.41 -32.17
N ASP A 150 4.74 4.83 -31.86
CA ASP A 150 3.54 4.88 -32.69
C ASP A 150 2.71 6.17 -32.52
N GLY A 151 3.21 7.15 -31.75
CA GLY A 151 2.52 8.42 -31.48
C GLY A 151 1.29 8.29 -30.59
N ARG A 152 1.12 7.15 -29.89
CA ARG A 152 -0.03 6.87 -29.01
C ARG A 152 0.33 7.11 -27.55
N LYS A 153 -0.69 7.43 -26.76
CA LYS A 153 -0.60 7.49 -25.27
C LYS A 153 -1.23 6.27 -24.59
N THR A 154 -1.74 5.33 -25.37
CA THR A 154 -2.41 4.11 -24.89
C THR A 154 -1.56 2.91 -25.25
N VAL A 155 -1.13 2.16 -24.23
CA VAL A 155 -0.46 0.87 -24.38
C VAL A 155 -1.51 -0.18 -24.77
N LEU A 156 -1.26 -0.89 -25.86
CA LEU A 156 -2.10 -1.94 -26.42
C LEU A 156 -1.41 -3.31 -26.27
N ALA A 157 -2.18 -4.39 -26.43
CA ALA A 157 -1.65 -5.75 -26.34
C ALA A 157 -0.45 -6.01 -27.28
N ARG A 158 -0.44 -5.39 -28.47
CA ARG A 158 0.66 -5.48 -29.44
C ARG A 158 1.96 -4.77 -29.01
N ASP A 159 1.87 -3.86 -28.05
CA ASP A 159 3.05 -3.13 -27.55
C ASP A 159 3.82 -3.95 -26.51
N ILE A 160 3.18 -4.95 -25.92
CA ILE A 160 3.77 -5.82 -24.89
C ILE A 160 4.77 -6.78 -25.56
N PRO A 161 6.06 -6.74 -25.19
CA PRO A 161 7.05 -7.66 -25.71
C PRO A 161 6.74 -9.09 -25.22
N PHE A 162 6.47 -10.01 -26.15
CA PHE A 162 6.51 -11.44 -25.86
C PHE A 162 7.94 -11.92 -26.06
N ARG A 163 8.58 -12.41 -24.98
CA ARG A 163 9.86 -13.12 -25.04
C ARG A 163 9.68 -14.58 -24.63
#